data_AF-A0A3B9M7P0-F1
#
_entry.id   AF-A0A3B9M7P0-F1
#
_cell.length_a   1.000
_cell.length_b   1.000
_cell.length_c   1.000
_cell.angle_alpha   90.00
_cell.angle_beta   90.00
_cell.angle_gamma   90.00
#
_symmetry.space_group_name_H-M   'P 1'
#
loop_
_entity.id
_entity.type
_entity.pdbx_description
1 polymer ?
#
loop_
_entity_poly.entity_id
_entity_poly.type
_entity_poly.pdbx_seq_one_letter_code
_entity_poly.pdbx_strand_id
1 'polypeptide(L)' 'TEVGLEEAHRDLKISPEEFDAVAAELAHTLDFFKVPAREKGEVLGAFAAHKNEVTTGYMAAAR' A
#
# COMPACT_ATOMS: atom_id res chain seq x y z
N THR A 1 12.07 17.15 7.73
CA THR A 1 10.94 17.31 6.79
C THR A 1 10.26 15.97 6.67
N GLU A 2 8.93 15.93 6.61
CA GLU A 2 8.24 14.70 6.21
C GLU A 2 8.56 14.46 4.72
N VAL A 3 9.09 13.28 4.43
CA VAL A 3 9.28 12.81 3.05
C VAL A 3 7.97 12.13 2.65
N GLY A 4 7.41 12.51 1.50
CA GLY A 4 6.16 11.91 1.00
C GLY A 4 6.34 10.43 0.65
N LEU A 5 5.24 9.67 0.58
CA LEU A 5 5.29 8.23 0.30
C LEU A 5 5.95 7.93 -1.05
N GLU A 6 5.75 8.76 -2.07
CA GLU A 6 6.44 8.64 -3.35
C GLU A 6 7.96 8.61 -3.18
N GLU A 7 8.51 9.63 -2.51
CA GLU A 7 9.96 9.79 -2.38
C GLU A 7 10.55 8.75 -1.42
N ALA A 8 9.84 8.41 -0.35
CA ALA A 8 10.28 7.40 0.61
C ALA A 8 10.40 6.00 -0.02
N HIS A 9 9.61 5.69 -1.05
CA HIS A 9 9.56 4.37 -1.67
C HIS A 9 10.17 4.33 -3.08
N ARG A 10 10.62 5.47 -3.63
CA ARG A 10 11.08 5.61 -5.02
C ARG A 10 12.12 4.55 -5.41
N ASP A 11 13.15 4.39 -4.59
CA ASP A 11 14.28 3.51 -4.90
C ASP A 11 13.99 2.02 -4.68
N LEU A 12 12.90 1.69 -3.97
CA LEU A 12 12.47 0.32 -3.73
C LEU A 12 11.83 -0.30 -4.98
N LYS A 13 11.35 0.53 -5.92
CA LYS A 13 10.72 0.09 -7.17
C LYS A 13 9.63 -0.97 -6.94
N ILE A 14 8.78 -0.75 -5.95
CA ILE A 14 7.68 -1.64 -5.58
C ILE A 14 6.69 -1.70 -6.75
N SER A 15 6.48 -2.90 -7.27
CA SER A 15 5.49 -3.17 -8.31
C SER A 15 4.05 -3.09 -7.78
N PRO A 16 3.05 -2.84 -8.66
CA PRO A 16 1.64 -2.90 -8.26
C PRO A 16 1.24 -4.23 -7.61
N GLU A 17 1.82 -5.34 -8.07
CA GLU A 17 1.58 -6.69 -7.55
C GLU A 17 2.16 -6.88 -6.15
N GLU A 18 3.36 -6.36 -5.89
CA GLU A 18 3.97 -6.38 -4.55
C GLU A 18 3.17 -5.50 -3.57
N PHE A 19 2.67 -4.36 -4.02
CA PHE A 19 1.78 -3.53 -3.20
C PHE A 19 0.49 -4.28 -2.83
N ASP A 20 -0.13 -4.96 -3.80
CA ASP A 20 -1.35 -5.74 -3.57
C ASP A 20 -1.11 -6.92 -2.61
N ALA A 21 0.08 -7.53 -2.64
CA ALA A 21 0.46 -8.57 -1.69
C ALA A 21 0.48 -8.05 -0.24
N VAL A 22 1.00 -6.84 -0.01
CA VAL A 22 0.98 -6.21 1.32
C VAL A 22 -0.45 -5.84 1.73
N ALA A 23 -1.29 -5.37 0.81
CA ALA A 23 -2.71 -5.10 1.10
C ALA A 23 -3.47 -6.37 1.50
N ALA A 24 -3.17 -7.51 0.86
CA ALA A 24 -3.73 -8.80 1.23
C ALA A 24 -3.27 -9.24 2.63
N GLU A 25 -1.98 -9.13 2.94
CA GLU A 25 -1.45 -9.46 4.28
C GLU A 25 -2.06 -8.57 5.37
N LEU A 26 -2.25 -7.28 5.09
CA LEU A 26 -2.96 -6.37 6.00
C LEU A 26 -4.40 -6.83 6.21
N ALA A 27 -5.13 -7.21 5.15
CA ALA A 27 -6.50 -7.72 5.28
C ALA A 27 -6.57 -9.00 6.13
N HIS A 28 -5.64 -9.94 5.94
CA HIS A 28 -5.53 -11.17 6.74
C HIS A 28 -5.22 -10.87 8.21
N THR A 29 -4.35 -9.90 8.46
CA THR A 29 -4.01 -9.45 9.82
C THR A 29 -5.23 -8.86 10.52
N LEU A 30 -6.01 -8.02 9.84
CA LEU A 30 -7.24 -7.44 10.39
C LEU A 30 -8.29 -8.51 10.69
N ASP A 31 -8.41 -9.53 9.83
CA ASP A 31 -9.28 -10.69 10.09
C ASP A 31 -8.82 -11.49 11.31
N PHE A 32 -7.51 -11.73 11.46
CA PHE A 32 -6.92 -12.42 12.61
C PHE A 32 -7.26 -11.71 13.93
N PHE A 33 -7.17 -10.38 13.95
CA PHE A 33 -7.55 -9.56 15.10
C PHE A 33 -9.06 -9.33 15.24
N LYS A 34 -9.87 -9.91 14.34
CA LYS A 34 -11.34 -9.82 14.36
C LYS A 34 -11.84 -8.38 14.29
N VAL A 35 -11.13 -7.53 13.54
CA VAL A 35 -11.55 -6.15 13.29
C VAL A 35 -12.90 -6.17 12.57
N PRO A 36 -13.91 -5.40 13.00
CA PRO A 36 -15.21 -5.42 12.36
C PRO A 36 -15.13 -4.92 10.90
N ALA A 37 -16.10 -5.36 10.09
CA ALA A 37 -16.04 -5.15 8.64
C ALA A 37 -15.97 -3.68 8.23
N ARG A 38 -16.59 -2.79 9.01
CA ARG A 38 -16.57 -1.34 8.74
C ARG A 38 -15.15 -0.79 8.87
N GLU A 39 -14.51 -0.99 10.01
CA GLU A 39 -13.16 -0.50 10.31
C GLU A 39 -12.13 -1.15 9.37
N LYS A 40 -12.29 -2.45 9.06
CA LYS A 40 -11.46 -3.12 8.05
C LYS A 40 -11.56 -2.44 6.69
N GLY A 41 -12.78 -2.11 6.25
CA GLY A 41 -13.02 -1.43 4.99
C GLY A 41 -12.41 -0.02 4.95
N GLU A 42 -12.56 0.73 6.04
CA GLU A 42 -11.97 2.07 6.20
C GLU A 42 -10.42 2.01 6.10
N VAL A 43 -9.78 1.07 6.80
CA VAL A 43 -8.33 0.89 6.77
C VAL A 43 -7.83 0.47 5.39
N LEU A 44 -8.43 -0.55 4.78
CA LEU A 44 -8.01 -1.02 3.46
C LEU A 44 -8.24 0.03 2.36
N GLY A 45 -9.33 0.79 2.46
CA GLY A 45 -9.60 1.90 1.55
C GLY A 45 -8.56 3.01 1.67
N ALA A 46 -8.23 3.43 2.90
CA ALA A 46 -7.19 4.42 3.15
C ALA A 46 -5.81 3.94 2.67
N PHE A 47 -5.46 2.68 2.92
CA PHE A 47 -4.21 2.09 2.46
C PHE A 47 -4.12 2.09 0.93
N ALA A 48 -5.17 1.61 0.25
CA ALA A 48 -5.21 1.51 -1.22
C ALA A 48 -5.15 2.88 -1.91
N ALA A 49 -5.61 3.96 -1.26
CA ALA A 49 -5.54 5.32 -1.79
C ALA A 49 -4.11 5.78 -2.10
N HIS A 50 -3.10 5.21 -1.42
CA HIS A 50 -1.68 5.56 -1.60
C HIS A 50 -0.94 4.67 -2.60
N LYS A 51 -1.61 3.74 -3.29
CA LYS A 51 -0.96 2.79 -4.22
C LYS A 51 -0.14 3.48 -5.30
N ASN A 52 -0.66 4.57 -5.87
CA ASN A 52 0.03 5.30 -6.94
C ASN A 52 1.30 5.99 -6.44
N GLU A 53 1.29 6.54 -5.23
CA GLU A 53 2.46 7.17 -4.64
C GLU A 53 3.57 6.13 -4.43
N VAL A 54 3.25 4.99 -3.81
CA VAL A 54 4.24 3.95 -3.47
C VAL A 54 4.81 3.25 -4.72
N THR A 55 4.01 3.07 -5.77
CA THR A 55 4.44 2.37 -7.00
C THR A 55 5.12 3.29 -8.02
N THR A 56 5.25 4.60 -7.74
CA THR A 56 5.81 5.57 -8.69
C THR A 56 7.23 5.22 -9.13
N GLY A 57 8.08 4.75 -8.22
CA GLY A 57 9.46 4.35 -8.55
C GLY A 57 9.55 3.21 -9.57
N TYR A 58 8.63 2.25 -9.50
CA TYR A 58 8.54 1.13 -10.45
C TYR A 58 8.07 1.60 -11.83
N MET A 59 7.01 2.41 -11.87
CA MET A 59 6.46 2.98 -13.11
C MET A 59 7.47 3.87 -13.85
N ALA A 60 8.26 4.64 -13.10
CA ALA A 60 9.30 5.50 -13.66
C ALA A 60 10.46 4.68 -14.27
N ALA A 61 10.82 3.55 -13.67
CA ALA A 61 11.89 2.68 -14.15
C ALA A 61 11.48 1.80 -15.35
N ALA A 62 10.17 1.61 -15.56
CA ALA A 62 9.61 0.85 -16.68
C ALA A 62 9.44 1.67 -17.97
N ARG A 63 9.72 2.98 -17.93
CA ARG A 63 9.77 3.88 -19.10
C ARG A 63 11.18 3.98 -19.66
#